data_AF-A0A845WN23-F1
#
_entry.id   AF-A0A845WN23-F1
#
_cell.length_a   1.000
_cell.length_b   1.000
_cell.length_c   1.000
_cell.angle_alpha   90.00
_cell.angle_beta   90.00
_cell.angle_gamma   90.00
#
_symmetry.space_group_name_H-M   'P 1'
#
loop_
_entity.id
_entity.type
_entity.pdbx_description
1 polymer ?
#
loop_
_entity_poly.entity_id
_entity_poly.type
_entity_poly.pdbx_seq_one_letter_code
_entity_poly.pdbx_strand_id
1 'polypeptide(L)' 'MLNITLTPGNIDDRKLVPQLVQNLTGKLFGDFGYISKKLSQQLFQTTGWQLIPNPVPIPPLFP' A
#
# COMPACT_ATOMS: atom_id res chain seq x y z
N MET A 1 -15.94 3.74 -9.25
CA MET A 1 -15.17 5.01 -9.28
C MET A 1 -13.68 4.66 -9.29
N LEU A 2 -12.89 5.32 -10.14
CA LEU A 2 -11.44 5.12 -10.26
C LEU A 2 -10.75 6.40 -9.82
N ASN A 3 -9.89 6.34 -8.80
CA ASN A 3 -9.11 7.47 -8.31
C ASN A 3 -7.64 7.25 -8.66
N ILE A 4 -7.04 8.16 -9.43
CA ILE A 4 -5.66 8.05 -9.90
C ILE A 4 -4.90 9.28 -9.41
N THR A 5 -3.71 9.07 -8.86
CA THR A 5 -2.78 10.14 -8.52
C THR A 5 -1.48 9.90 -9.25
N LEU A 6 -1.10 10.85 -10.12
CA LEU A 6 0.18 10.84 -10.82
C LEU A 6 1.17 11.70 -10.05
N THR A 7 2.38 11.17 -9.88
CA THR A 7 3.47 11.83 -9.18
C THR A 7 4.67 12.03 -10.11
N PRO A 8 5.44 13.12 -9.95
CA PRO A 8 6.74 13.24 -10.58
C PRO A 8 7.67 12.15 -10.04
N GLY A 9 8.45 11.47 -10.88
CA GLY A 9 9.30 10.33 -10.49
C GLY A 9 10.42 10.62 -9.47
N ASN A 10 10.55 11.87 -9.01
CA ASN A 10 11.47 12.29 -7.94
C ASN A 10 10.78 12.45 -6.58
N ILE A 11 9.48 12.21 -6.49
CA ILE A 11 8.72 12.27 -5.24
C ILE A 11 8.48 10.85 -4.74
N ASP A 12 8.66 10.65 -3.43
CA ASP A 12 8.28 9.40 -2.78
C ASP A 12 6.75 9.28 -2.74
N ASP A 13 6.20 8.51 -3.66
CA ASP A 13 4.77 8.30 -3.89
C ASP A 13 4.05 7.76 -2.65
N ARG A 14 4.80 7.11 -1.74
CA ARG A 14 4.31 6.52 -0.50
C ARG A 14 3.77 7.59 0.46
N LYS A 15 4.20 8.85 0.33
CA LYS A 15 3.71 9.97 1.15
C LYS A 15 2.29 10.40 0.81
N LEU A 16 1.84 10.12 -0.41
CA LEU A 16 0.53 10.54 -0.92
C LEU A 16 -0.54 9.46 -0.74
N VAL A 17 -0.13 8.21 -0.48
CA VAL A 17 -1.03 7.08 -0.19
C VAL A 17 -2.08 7.41 0.90
N PRO A 18 -1.74 8.06 2.04
CA PRO A 18 -2.73 8.42 3.05
C PRO A 18 -3.81 9.38 2.55
N GLN A 19 -3.47 10.32 1.67
CA GLN A 19 -4.44 11.24 1.06
C GLN A 19 -5.32 10.52 0.03
N LEU A 20 -4.73 9.58 -0.71
CA LEU A 20 -5.40 8.77 -1.72
C LEU A 20 -6.51 7.89 -1.12
N VAL A 21 -6.28 7.37 0.08
CA VAL A 21 -7.22 6.48 0.78
C VAL A 21 -8.12 7.19 1.80
N GLN A 22 -7.96 8.51 1.99
CA GLN A 22 -8.65 9.28 3.05
C GLN A 22 -10.18 9.20 2.97
N ASN A 23 -10.74 9.16 1.76
CA ASN A 23 -12.20 9.11 1.52
C ASN A 23 -12.66 7.73 1.03
N LEU A 24 -11.80 6.73 1.11
CA LEU A 24 -12.10 5.37 0.69
C LEU A 24 -12.18 4.49 1.96
N THR A 25 -12.93 3.41 1.91
CA THR A 25 -12.99 2.41 3.00
C THR A 25 -12.86 1.00 2.41
N GLY A 26 -11.97 0.17 2.97
CA GLY A 26 -11.80 -1.19 2.50
C GLY A 26 -10.42 -1.78 2.77
N LYS A 27 -9.95 -2.62 1.84
CA LYS A 27 -8.66 -3.33 1.91
C LYS A 27 -7.71 -2.76 0.87
N LEU A 28 -6.49 -2.44 1.28
CA LEU A 28 -5.46 -1.89 0.39
C LEU A 28 -4.59 -3.05 -0.08
N PHE A 29 -4.57 -3.30 -1.38
CA PHE A 29 -3.65 -4.26 -1.99
C PHE A 29 -2.42 -3.51 -2.49
N GLY A 30 -1.25 -3.87 -1.98
CA GLY A 30 0.02 -3.23 -2.34
C GLY A 30 1.06 -4.26 -2.70
N ASP A 31 1.99 -3.86 -3.57
CA ASP A 31 3.09 -4.74 -3.97
C ASP A 31 4.07 -4.97 -2.80
N PHE A 32 4.67 -6.15 -2.76
CA PHE A 32 5.50 -6.56 -1.63
C PHE A 32 6.73 -5.65 -1.49
N GLY A 33 6.83 -4.93 -0.36
CA GLY A 33 7.91 -3.97 -0.10
C GLY A 33 7.63 -2.54 -0.57
N TYR A 34 6.52 -2.29 -1.29
CA TYR A 34 6.16 -0.94 -1.74
C TYR A 34 5.71 -0.05 -0.57
N ILE A 35 4.95 -0.59 0.38
CA ILE A 35 4.53 0.11 1.61
C ILE A 35 5.33 -0.43 2.79
N SER A 36 6.04 0.45 3.49
CA SER A 36 6.78 0.07 4.70
C SER A 36 5.84 -0.31 5.84
N LYS A 37 6.28 -1.18 6.77
CA LYS A 37 5.51 -1.55 7.97
C LYS A 37 5.04 -0.32 8.78
N LYS A 38 5.86 0.72 8.84
CA LYS A 38 5.52 1.97 9.52
C LYS A 38 4.34 2.67 8.84
N LEU A 39 4.38 2.75 7.50
CA LEU A 39 3.32 3.39 6.72
C LEU A 39 2.02 2.56 6.77
N SER A 40 2.10 1.23 6.71
CA SER A 40 0.91 0.39 6.85
C SER A 40 0.24 0.55 8.22
N GLN A 41 1.05 0.66 9.28
CA GLN A 41 0.53 0.88 10.63
C GLN A 41 -0.09 2.27 10.78
N GLN A 42 0.51 3.30 10.20
CA GLN A 42 -0.11 4.63 10.15
C GLN A 42 -1.44 4.60 9.40
N LEU A 43 -1.51 3.99 8.21
CA LEU A 43 -2.74 3.87 7.43
C LEU A 43 -3.84 3.12 8.19
N PHE A 44 -3.50 2.05 8.89
CA PHE A 44 -4.44 1.33 9.74
C PHE A 44 -4.97 2.21 10.87
N GLN A 45 -4.11 2.98 11.54
CA GLN A 45 -4.50 3.86 12.65
C GLN A 45 -5.31 5.08 12.19
N THR A 46 -4.94 5.71 11.07
CA THR A 46 -5.59 6.95 10.62
C THR A 46 -6.87 6.71 9.85
N THR A 47 -6.97 5.58 9.15
CA THR A 47 -8.02 5.37 8.15
C THR A 47 -8.66 3.97 8.24
N GLY A 48 -8.18 3.08 9.12
CA GLY A 48 -8.73 1.73 9.28
C GLY A 48 -8.31 0.73 8.20
N TRP A 49 -7.37 1.10 7.32
CA TRP A 49 -6.99 0.29 6.18
C TRP A 49 -6.09 -0.87 6.56
N GLN A 50 -6.54 -2.08 6.20
CA GLN A 50 -5.68 -3.26 6.26
C GLN A 50 -4.91 -3.38 4.95
N LEU A 51 -3.57 -3.33 5.06
CA LEU A 51 -2.68 -3.67 3.95
C LEU A 51 -2.65 -5.19 3.77
N ILE A 52 -3.01 -5.65 2.57
CA ILE A 52 -2.81 -7.03 2.14
C ILE A 52 -1.64 -7.03 1.17
N PRO A 53 -0.46 -7.53 1.58
CA PRO A 53 0.64 -7.72 0.66
C PRO A 53 0.27 -8.80 -0.36
N ASN A 54 0.71 -8.64 -1.61
CA ASN A 54 0.59 -9.71 -2.58
C ASN A 54 1.34 -10.95 -2.06
N PRO A 55 0.72 -12.14 -1.98
CA PRO A 55 1.43 -13.36 -1.64
C PRO A 55 2.45 -13.64 -2.75
N VAL A 56 3.73 -13.32 -2.48
CA VAL A 56 4.83 -13.80 -3.32
C VAL A 56 4.83 -15.32 -3.17
N PRO A 57 4.64 -16.10 -4.25
CA PRO A 57 4.83 -17.54 -4.18
C PRO A 57 6.26 -17.77 -3.73
N ILE A 58 6.44 -18.33 -2.53
CA ILE A 58 7.76 -18.77 -2.09
C ILE A 58 8.13 -19.90 -3.07
N PRO A 59 9.14 -19.74 -3.94
CA PRO A 59 9.55 -20.85 -4.78
C PRO A 59 9.91 -22.00 -3.83
N PRO A 60 9.47 -23.24 -4.10
CA PRO A 60 9.88 -24.37 -3.30
C PRO A 60 11.41 -24.33 -3.23
N LEU A 61 11.97 -24.33 -2.02
CA LEU A 61 13.38 -24.66 -1.83
C LEU A 61 13.54 -25.99 -2.57
N PHE A 62 14.31 -25.95 -3.68
CA PHE A 62 14.46 -27.08 -4.60
C PHE A 62 14.70 -28.40 -3.84
N PRO A 63 14.28 -29.54 -4.40
CA PRO A 63 14.18 -30.83 -3.71
C PRO A 63 15.48 -31.31 -3.05
#